data_AF-A0AAV6AX76-F1
#
_entry.id   AF-A0AAV6AX76-F1
#
_cell.length_a   1.000
_cell.length_b   1.000
_cell.length_c   1.000
_cell.angle_alpha   90.00
_cell.angle_beta   90.00
_cell.angle_gamma   90.00
#
_symmetry.space_group_name_H-M   'P 1'
#
loop_
_entity.id
_entity.type
_entity.pdbx_description
1 polymer ?
#
loop_
_entity_poly.entity_id
_entity_poly.type
_entity_poly.pdbx_seq_one_letter_code
_entity_poly.pdbx_strand_id
1 'polypeptide(L)'
;GVTGGGGIHAPTREKVNTAVNNGIAMVISAGNSGGASNIPDPGRAAMALTVAAANDVNQLTDYTSRGFTSPGSTAGQEEDFKPDLMAPGGSAGYYTQILSVDSNSGDGTAIPGGGSPFTDQQPNDYLGLQGTSMASPFAAGCAALVINALETLGTNWNFNSSTHPRLVKMLLCATASESNANRETNGANPSLERATTGPDGYPAGKDRYEGYGMINPDAAVAAVVTRFTIGNTNATLGSATTDQRVWASSVTLTNARAFSAMLTNPVGGDFDLYLYSAIPSAYGTPVLLGSSTAAGNGINESITYTPASDTNAVLVVKRVSGFGTFALSTKVNVPPVPLNPSLGTTTNRQATVAVVKLATDANGDSIVFGVASASTQGGVVSLVSGVVTYTPPANFSGSDTFTYTADDGHGGITNGTVTVTVAAGDAVSANVVYGPAIEGGAFVVRFAGIPGREYTIETNGTPTGTWVKHSNVTAPTTPGTYGIGIFQFSELTGGASSRFYRTVHPSY
;
A
#
# COMPACT_ATOMS: atom_id res chain seq x y z
N GLY A 1 -26.41 22.70 16.52
CA GLY A 1 -27.62 23.39 16.03
C GLY A 1 -28.75 23.18 17.02
N VAL A 2 -29.32 24.28 17.53
CA VAL A 2 -30.42 24.32 18.48
C VAL A 2 -31.73 24.39 17.69
N THR A 3 -32.76 23.68 18.17
CA THR A 3 -34.19 23.67 17.76
C THR A 3 -34.63 22.61 16.75
N GLY A 4 -35.59 21.77 17.18
CA GLY A 4 -36.57 21.09 16.32
C GLY A 4 -36.64 19.56 16.43
N GLY A 5 -37.32 19.03 17.45
CA GLY A 5 -37.66 17.60 17.60
C GLY A 5 -36.92 16.92 18.76
N GLY A 6 -37.64 16.17 19.59
CA GLY A 6 -37.03 15.44 20.72
C GLY A 6 -35.86 14.57 20.25
N GLY A 7 -34.70 14.68 20.93
CA GLY A 7 -33.50 13.92 20.58
C GLY A 7 -32.23 14.73 20.35
N ILE A 8 -32.22 16.05 20.54
CA ILE A 8 -30.99 16.87 20.54
C ILE A 8 -30.69 17.33 21.98
N HIS A 9 -29.63 16.80 22.57
CA HIS A 9 -29.14 17.13 23.90
C HIS A 9 -27.60 17.20 23.91
N ALA A 10 -27.09 18.35 23.45
CA ALA A 10 -25.65 18.62 23.35
C ALA A 10 -24.86 18.33 24.65
N PRO A 11 -25.36 18.62 25.87
CA PRO A 11 -24.61 18.30 27.08
C PRO A 11 -24.39 16.80 27.30
N THR A 12 -25.32 15.92 26.89
CA THR A 12 -25.11 14.47 27.00
C THR A 12 -24.05 14.02 26.01
N ARG A 13 -24.11 14.53 24.78
CA ARG A 13 -23.12 14.25 23.75
C ARG A 13 -21.70 14.68 24.17
N GLU A 14 -21.57 15.86 24.75
CA GLU A 14 -20.30 16.39 25.23
C GLU A 14 -19.72 15.53 26.37
N LYS A 15 -20.57 15.02 27.27
CA LYS A 15 -20.14 14.07 28.31
C LYS A 15 -19.61 12.76 27.74
N VAL A 16 -20.24 12.25 26.68
CA VAL A 16 -19.74 11.07 25.96
C VAL A 16 -18.39 11.35 25.32
N ASN A 17 -18.24 12.45 24.58
CA ASN A 17 -16.95 12.82 23.98
C ASN A 17 -15.86 13.04 25.05
N THR A 18 -16.24 13.60 26.20
CA THR A 18 -15.35 13.74 27.37
C THR A 18 -14.90 12.38 27.89
N ALA A 19 -15.80 11.39 28.00
CA ALA A 19 -15.43 10.04 28.40
C ALA A 19 -14.41 9.43 27.41
N VAL A 20 -14.63 9.61 26.10
CA VAL A 20 -13.67 9.14 25.07
C VAL A 20 -12.32 9.85 25.18
N ASN A 21 -12.30 11.15 25.45
CA ASN A 21 -11.04 11.87 25.67
C ASN A 21 -10.30 11.42 26.94
N ASN A 22 -11.00 10.81 27.89
CA ASN A 22 -10.44 10.21 29.11
C ASN A 22 -10.29 8.67 28.98
N GLY A 23 -9.96 8.19 27.77
CA GLY A 23 -9.57 6.79 27.58
C GLY A 23 -10.68 5.75 27.69
N ILE A 24 -11.96 6.15 27.60
CA ILE A 24 -13.10 5.23 27.65
C ILE A 24 -13.64 5.00 26.23
N ALA A 25 -13.61 3.76 25.74
CA ALA A 25 -14.25 3.41 24.47
C ALA A 25 -15.78 3.38 24.64
N MET A 26 -16.47 4.38 24.08
CA MET A 26 -17.93 4.50 24.19
C MET A 26 -18.63 3.89 22.98
N VAL A 27 -19.57 2.97 23.21
CA VAL A 27 -20.42 2.35 22.19
C VAL A 27 -21.88 2.70 22.45
N ILE A 28 -22.61 3.13 21.41
CA ILE A 28 -23.95 3.69 21.52
C ILE A 28 -24.86 3.08 20.46
N SER A 29 -26.09 2.78 20.84
CA SER A 29 -27.12 2.32 19.91
C SER A 29 -27.59 3.46 19.01
N ALA A 30 -27.74 3.20 17.71
CA ALA A 30 -28.31 4.16 16.77
C ALA A 30 -29.76 4.55 17.12
N GLY A 31 -30.49 3.66 17.79
CA GLY A 31 -31.90 3.83 18.15
C GLY A 31 -32.82 3.00 17.26
N ASN A 32 -34.03 2.77 17.75
CA ASN A 32 -35.02 1.88 17.13
C ASN A 32 -36.22 2.65 16.53
N SER A 33 -36.03 3.90 16.12
CA SER A 33 -37.11 4.77 15.62
C SER A 33 -37.37 4.63 14.12
N GLY A 34 -36.70 3.67 13.49
CA GLY A 34 -36.80 3.32 12.08
C GLY A 34 -36.31 4.39 11.13
N GLY A 35 -36.51 4.12 9.85
CA GLY A 35 -36.10 5.00 8.77
C GLY A 35 -36.68 6.41 8.86
N ALA A 36 -37.80 6.69 9.54
CA ALA A 36 -38.37 8.04 9.57
C ALA A 36 -37.59 9.04 10.46
N SER A 37 -36.70 8.57 11.34
CA SER A 37 -36.05 9.40 12.35
C SER A 37 -34.54 9.42 12.22
N ASN A 38 -33.95 10.59 12.49
CA ASN A 38 -32.50 10.73 12.60
C ASN A 38 -32.00 10.14 13.93
N ILE A 39 -30.76 9.68 13.96
CA ILE A 39 -30.09 9.19 15.18
C ILE A 39 -30.11 10.31 16.24
N PRO A 40 -30.73 10.08 17.41
CA PRO A 40 -30.79 11.07 18.49
C PRO A 40 -29.50 11.07 19.31
N ASP A 41 -29.35 12.07 20.18
CA ASP A 41 -28.35 12.04 21.23
C ASP A 41 -28.64 10.92 22.25
N PRO A 42 -27.60 10.22 22.74
CA PRO A 42 -26.18 10.50 22.55
C PRO A 42 -25.53 9.86 21.31
N GLY A 43 -26.29 9.18 20.44
CA GLY A 43 -25.75 8.51 19.23
C GLY A 43 -25.06 9.46 18.23
N ARG A 44 -25.22 10.77 18.36
CA ARG A 44 -24.48 11.77 17.58
C ARG A 44 -23.11 12.13 18.18
N ALA A 45 -22.68 11.48 19.26
CA ALA A 45 -21.35 11.72 19.79
C ALA A 45 -20.27 11.33 18.78
N ALA A 46 -19.58 12.35 18.26
CA ALA A 46 -18.58 12.23 17.21
C ALA A 46 -17.52 11.16 17.51
N MET A 47 -17.04 11.12 18.76
CA MET A 47 -15.96 10.22 19.17
C MET A 47 -16.43 8.82 19.60
N ALA A 48 -17.73 8.63 19.85
CA ALA A 48 -18.29 7.33 20.18
C ALA A 48 -18.52 6.48 18.92
N LEU A 49 -18.55 5.16 19.11
CA LEU A 49 -18.95 4.20 18.10
C LEU A 49 -20.47 4.03 18.13
N THR A 50 -21.16 4.53 17.12
CA THR A 50 -22.63 4.43 17.02
C THR A 50 -23.02 3.28 16.11
N VAL A 51 -23.85 2.37 16.63
CA VAL A 51 -24.04 1.03 16.06
C VAL A 51 -25.48 0.84 15.61
N ALA A 52 -25.63 0.64 14.31
CA ALA A 52 -26.85 0.17 13.66
C ALA A 52 -27.02 -1.35 13.85
N ALA A 53 -28.23 -1.86 13.63
CA ALA A 53 -28.52 -3.28 13.74
C ALA A 53 -28.73 -3.93 12.38
N ALA A 54 -28.14 -5.11 12.22
CA ALA A 54 -28.34 -5.98 11.07
C ALA A 54 -29.00 -7.31 11.47
N ASN A 55 -29.63 -7.97 10.51
CA ASN A 55 -30.13 -9.34 10.65
C ASN A 55 -29.05 -10.39 10.30
N ASP A 56 -29.44 -11.66 10.32
CA ASP A 56 -28.60 -12.84 10.09
C ASP A 56 -28.08 -13.02 8.65
N VAL A 57 -28.66 -12.29 7.70
CA VAL A 57 -28.20 -12.22 6.31
C VAL A 57 -27.50 -10.89 6.00
N ASN A 58 -27.03 -10.21 7.04
CA ASN A 58 -26.27 -8.95 6.98
C ASN A 58 -27.06 -7.76 6.38
N GLN A 59 -28.39 -7.80 6.39
CA GLN A 59 -29.22 -6.67 5.97
C GLN A 59 -29.44 -5.70 7.12
N LEU A 60 -29.39 -4.40 6.84
CA LEU A 60 -29.77 -3.38 7.81
C LEU A 60 -31.25 -3.51 8.17
N THR A 61 -31.52 -3.50 9.48
CA THR A 61 -32.86 -3.66 10.04
C THR A 61 -33.73 -2.41 9.88
N ASP A 62 -35.03 -2.59 9.61
CA ASP A 62 -35.92 -1.46 9.33
C ASP A 62 -36.19 -0.55 10.53
N TYR A 63 -36.07 -1.10 11.74
CA TYR A 63 -36.23 -0.35 12.98
C TYR A 63 -35.00 0.54 13.28
N THR A 64 -33.86 0.34 12.62
CA THR A 64 -32.66 1.15 12.89
C THR A 64 -32.90 2.62 12.49
N SER A 65 -32.64 3.54 13.42
CA SER A 65 -32.60 4.98 13.12
C SER A 65 -31.46 5.30 12.15
N ARG A 66 -31.67 6.26 11.25
CA ARG A 66 -30.70 6.64 10.22
C ARG A 66 -29.96 7.95 10.53
N GLY A 67 -28.86 8.21 9.86
CA GLY A 67 -28.18 9.49 9.86
C GLY A 67 -28.95 10.61 9.17
N PHE A 68 -28.43 11.82 9.33
CA PHE A 68 -29.02 13.02 8.74
C PHE A 68 -28.88 13.01 7.22
N THR A 69 -29.93 13.46 6.53
CA THR A 69 -29.96 13.63 5.07
C THR A 69 -29.22 14.88 4.59
N SER A 70 -28.96 15.82 5.51
CA SER A 70 -28.17 17.02 5.28
C SER A 70 -27.39 17.30 6.56
N PRO A 71 -26.26 16.59 6.78
CA PRO A 71 -25.41 16.76 7.96
C PRO A 71 -25.02 18.23 8.14
N GLY A 72 -25.21 18.77 9.34
CA GLY A 72 -24.79 20.14 9.66
C GLY A 72 -23.32 20.21 10.08
N SER A 73 -22.69 19.07 10.38
CA SER A 73 -21.28 18.95 10.67
C SER A 73 -20.44 18.86 9.39
N THR A 74 -19.30 19.53 9.37
CA THR A 74 -18.29 19.34 8.32
C THR A 74 -17.68 17.93 8.42
N ALA A 75 -17.38 17.30 7.29
CA ALA A 75 -16.66 16.03 7.25
C ALA A 75 -15.41 16.11 8.13
N GLY A 76 -15.23 15.13 9.02
CA GLY A 76 -14.20 15.20 10.05
C GLY A 76 -14.62 15.90 11.35
N GLN A 77 -15.88 16.28 11.57
CA GLN A 77 -16.43 16.60 12.91
C GLN A 77 -17.42 15.54 13.42
N GLU A 78 -17.84 14.61 12.55
CA GLU A 78 -18.52 13.32 12.81
C GLU A 78 -19.81 13.30 13.64
N GLU A 79 -20.33 14.43 14.12
CA GLU A 79 -21.55 14.44 14.93
C GLU A 79 -22.79 13.97 14.15
N ASP A 80 -22.93 14.42 12.90
CA ASP A 80 -24.10 14.11 12.07
C ASP A 80 -23.85 12.99 11.05
N PHE A 81 -22.59 12.57 10.88
CA PHE A 81 -22.21 11.44 10.03
C PHE A 81 -22.34 10.13 10.81
N LYS A 82 -23.57 9.67 11.02
CA LYS A 82 -23.90 8.46 11.79
C LYS A 82 -24.85 7.55 11.00
N PRO A 83 -24.93 6.24 11.29
CA PRO A 83 -24.14 5.48 12.26
C PRO A 83 -22.67 5.37 11.83
N ASP A 84 -21.82 4.80 12.69
CA ASP A 84 -20.43 4.52 12.31
C ASP A 84 -20.31 3.16 11.61
N LEU A 85 -21.03 2.15 12.09
CA LEU A 85 -21.11 0.81 11.49
C LEU A 85 -22.40 0.11 11.92
N MET A 86 -22.62 -1.11 11.44
CA MET A 86 -23.66 -2.00 11.94
C MET A 86 -23.11 -3.32 12.48
N ALA A 87 -23.90 -3.96 13.34
CA ALA A 87 -23.60 -5.23 13.96
C ALA A 87 -24.88 -6.09 14.11
N PRO A 88 -24.77 -7.41 14.36
CA PRO A 88 -25.93 -8.27 14.56
C PRO A 88 -26.84 -7.77 15.68
N GLY A 89 -28.10 -7.50 15.34
CA GLY A 89 -29.12 -6.98 16.26
C GLY A 89 -30.46 -7.71 16.20
N GLY A 90 -30.65 -8.65 15.27
CA GLY A 90 -31.85 -9.48 15.13
C GLY A 90 -33.02 -8.78 14.44
N SER A 91 -34.00 -9.57 13.99
CA SER A 91 -35.25 -9.09 13.38
C SER A 91 -36.38 -10.13 13.44
N ALA A 92 -37.39 -9.86 14.27
CA ALA A 92 -38.56 -10.72 14.40
C ALA A 92 -39.39 -10.80 13.11
N GLY A 93 -39.34 -9.79 12.24
CA GLY A 93 -40.01 -9.79 10.93
C GLY A 93 -39.40 -10.79 9.93
N TYR A 94 -38.14 -11.18 10.16
CA TYR A 94 -37.37 -12.13 9.34
C TYR A 94 -37.01 -13.41 10.11
N TYR A 95 -37.71 -13.68 11.21
CA TYR A 95 -37.56 -14.85 12.09
C TYR A 95 -36.17 -15.03 12.72
N THR A 96 -35.39 -13.96 12.88
CA THR A 96 -34.09 -14.03 13.59
C THR A 96 -34.06 -13.16 14.82
N GLN A 97 -33.49 -13.67 15.91
CA GLN A 97 -33.40 -12.97 17.19
C GLN A 97 -32.01 -13.20 17.79
N ILE A 98 -31.54 -12.23 18.57
CA ILE A 98 -30.34 -12.37 19.38
C ILE A 98 -30.72 -13.09 20.65
N LEU A 99 -30.16 -14.28 20.85
CA LEU A 99 -30.32 -15.03 22.08
C LEU A 99 -29.52 -14.33 23.20
N SER A 100 -30.20 -13.96 24.28
CA SER A 100 -29.61 -13.31 25.45
C SER A 100 -30.07 -13.97 26.74
N VAL A 101 -29.28 -13.80 27.81
CA VAL A 101 -29.66 -14.25 29.16
C VAL A 101 -30.99 -13.60 29.58
N ASP A 102 -31.92 -14.40 30.10
CA ASP A 102 -33.12 -13.89 30.75
C ASP A 102 -32.78 -13.51 32.21
N SER A 103 -33.31 -12.37 32.64
CA SER A 103 -33.21 -11.87 34.01
C SER A 103 -34.19 -12.56 34.98
N ASN A 104 -34.93 -13.57 34.52
CA ASN A 104 -35.89 -14.35 35.32
C ASN A 104 -37.08 -13.49 35.80
N SER A 105 -37.37 -12.41 35.07
CA SER A 105 -38.38 -11.41 35.43
C SER A 105 -39.58 -11.37 34.46
N GLY A 106 -39.54 -12.19 33.41
CA GLY A 106 -40.64 -12.45 32.47
C GLY A 106 -40.13 -12.84 31.08
N ASP A 107 -40.62 -13.95 30.56
CA ASP A 107 -40.30 -14.55 29.24
C ASP A 107 -41.04 -13.86 28.08
N GLY A 108 -41.88 -12.85 28.37
CA GLY A 108 -42.69 -12.14 27.38
C GLY A 108 -42.31 -10.68 27.20
N THR A 109 -41.84 -10.32 26.01
CA THR A 109 -42.09 -8.96 25.50
C THR A 109 -43.58 -8.87 25.18
N ALA A 110 -44.28 -7.86 25.69
CA ALA A 110 -45.65 -7.62 25.24
C ALA A 110 -45.60 -7.38 23.72
N ILE A 111 -46.19 -8.31 22.95
CA ILE A 111 -46.35 -8.15 21.50
C ILE A 111 -47.05 -6.81 21.25
N PRO A 112 -46.62 -6.00 20.25
CA PRO A 112 -47.36 -4.80 19.85
C PRO A 112 -48.82 -5.18 19.55
N GLY A 113 -49.74 -4.84 20.47
CA GLY A 113 -51.12 -5.35 20.46
C GLY A 113 -51.73 -5.70 21.82
N GLY A 114 -50.96 -5.69 22.92
CA GLY A 114 -51.51 -5.64 24.28
C GLY A 114 -51.96 -6.97 24.88
N GLY A 115 -51.18 -8.04 24.71
CA GLY A 115 -51.27 -9.23 25.57
C GLY A 115 -50.41 -9.08 26.83
N SER A 116 -50.90 -9.56 27.98
CA SER A 116 -50.15 -9.59 29.25
C SER A 116 -48.78 -10.23 29.05
N PRO A 117 -47.70 -9.70 29.67
CA PRO A 117 -46.43 -10.44 29.74
C PRO A 117 -46.72 -11.80 30.39
N PHE A 118 -46.23 -12.87 29.76
CA PHE A 118 -46.27 -14.18 30.37
C PHE A 118 -45.46 -14.12 31.68
N THR A 119 -45.93 -14.83 32.70
CA THR A 119 -45.09 -15.13 33.86
C THR A 119 -43.97 -16.04 33.38
N ASP A 120 -42.74 -15.69 33.74
CA ASP A 120 -41.54 -16.50 33.50
C ASP A 120 -41.85 -18.01 33.65
N GLN A 121 -41.75 -18.74 32.54
CA GLN A 121 -42.06 -20.16 32.48
C GLN A 121 -40.88 -21.05 32.88
N GLN A 122 -39.63 -20.57 32.73
CA GLN A 122 -38.43 -21.38 32.92
C GLN A 122 -37.31 -20.55 33.54
N PRO A 123 -36.93 -20.81 34.81
CA PRO A 123 -35.89 -20.04 35.43
C PRO A 123 -34.50 -20.31 34.83
N ASN A 124 -33.69 -19.27 34.66
CA ASN A 124 -32.34 -19.29 34.08
C ASN A 124 -32.28 -19.78 32.62
N ASP A 125 -33.22 -19.36 31.79
CA ASP A 125 -33.23 -19.66 30.36
C ASP A 125 -32.67 -18.51 29.51
N TYR A 126 -33.04 -18.52 28.22
CA TYR A 126 -32.63 -17.51 27.26
C TYR A 126 -33.84 -16.90 26.58
N LEU A 127 -33.77 -15.61 26.31
CA LEU A 127 -34.79 -14.87 25.58
C LEU A 127 -34.23 -14.38 24.24
N GLY A 128 -35.03 -14.56 23.19
CA GLY A 128 -34.77 -13.98 21.87
C GLY A 128 -35.19 -12.51 21.84
N LEU A 129 -34.25 -11.62 21.56
CA LEU A 129 -34.45 -10.18 21.52
C LEU A 129 -34.01 -9.60 20.17
N GLN A 130 -34.45 -8.37 19.89
CA GLN A 130 -33.94 -7.58 18.77
C GLN A 130 -33.70 -6.13 19.20
N GLY A 131 -32.90 -5.42 18.41
CA GLY A 131 -32.72 -3.98 18.56
C GLY A 131 -31.28 -3.54 18.35
N THR A 132 -31.11 -2.23 18.13
CA THR A 132 -29.78 -1.61 18.17
C THR A 132 -29.13 -1.73 19.55
N SER A 133 -29.95 -1.90 20.60
CA SER A 133 -29.54 -2.26 21.96
C SER A 133 -28.93 -3.66 22.09
N MET A 134 -29.12 -4.54 21.11
CA MET A 134 -28.47 -5.87 21.06
C MET A 134 -27.21 -5.83 20.17
N ALA A 135 -27.22 -4.97 19.15
CA ALA A 135 -26.05 -4.73 18.30
C ALA A 135 -24.92 -3.97 19.02
N SER A 136 -25.24 -2.98 19.85
CA SER A 136 -24.23 -2.21 20.61
C SER A 136 -23.39 -3.05 21.58
N PRO A 137 -23.92 -3.94 22.43
CA PRO A 137 -23.09 -4.78 23.29
C PRO A 137 -22.23 -5.77 22.49
N PHE A 138 -22.69 -6.26 21.34
CA PHE A 138 -21.84 -7.05 20.43
C PHE A 138 -20.62 -6.23 19.97
N ALA A 139 -20.85 -5.02 19.48
CA ALA A 139 -19.77 -4.12 19.07
C ALA A 139 -18.86 -3.70 20.24
N ALA A 140 -19.40 -3.56 21.45
CA ALA A 140 -18.61 -3.32 22.66
C ALA A 140 -17.71 -4.50 23.01
N GLY A 141 -18.19 -5.74 22.84
CA GLY A 141 -17.36 -6.94 22.94
C GLY A 141 -16.24 -6.97 21.90
N CYS A 142 -16.54 -6.59 20.66
CA CYS A 142 -15.53 -6.46 19.60
C CYS A 142 -14.47 -5.39 19.95
N ALA A 143 -14.90 -4.25 20.49
CA ALA A 143 -13.99 -3.21 20.98
C ALA A 143 -13.09 -3.75 22.11
N ALA A 144 -13.62 -4.53 23.05
CA ALA A 144 -12.84 -5.16 24.11
C ALA A 144 -11.79 -6.15 23.56
N LEU A 145 -12.11 -6.92 22.52
CA LEU A 145 -11.13 -7.80 21.86
C LEU A 145 -9.98 -7.01 21.22
N VAL A 146 -10.29 -5.88 20.57
CA VAL A 146 -9.26 -4.99 19.99
C VAL A 146 -8.41 -4.36 21.10
N ILE A 147 -9.02 -3.94 22.22
CA ILE A 147 -8.27 -3.43 23.40
C ILE A 147 -7.32 -4.50 23.92
N ASN A 148 -7.79 -5.72 24.14
CA ASN A 148 -6.96 -6.83 24.61
C ASN A 148 -5.81 -7.14 23.63
N ALA A 149 -6.06 -7.07 22.32
CA ALA A 149 -5.03 -7.21 21.29
C ALA A 149 -3.96 -6.11 21.38
N LEU A 150 -4.37 -4.85 21.57
CA LEU A 150 -3.46 -3.72 21.75
C LEU A 150 -2.61 -3.88 23.01
N GLU A 151 -3.20 -4.29 24.14
CA GLU A 151 -2.51 -4.53 25.40
C GLU A 151 -1.51 -5.68 25.31
N THR A 152 -1.89 -6.77 24.62
CA THR A 152 -1.00 -7.91 24.36
C THR A 152 0.26 -7.51 23.57
N LEU A 153 0.15 -6.50 22.70
CA LEU A 153 1.28 -5.95 21.95
C LEU A 153 2.04 -4.83 22.69
N GLY A 154 1.72 -4.58 23.96
CA GLY A 154 2.44 -3.64 24.82
C GLY A 154 1.82 -2.25 24.92
N THR A 155 0.60 -2.04 24.43
CA THR A 155 -0.13 -0.78 24.69
C THR A 155 -0.55 -0.76 26.15
N ASN A 156 0.00 0.16 26.95
CA ASN A 156 -0.49 0.37 28.32
C ASN A 156 -1.77 1.21 28.26
N TRP A 157 -2.95 0.60 28.48
CA TRP A 157 -4.20 1.35 28.45
C TRP A 157 -4.19 2.49 29.48
N ASN A 158 -4.62 3.68 29.06
CA ASN A 158 -4.52 4.90 29.85
C ASN A 158 -5.85 5.63 29.80
N PHE A 159 -6.50 5.75 30.97
CA PHE A 159 -7.75 6.49 31.18
C PHE A 159 -7.59 8.03 31.15
N ASN A 160 -6.51 8.52 30.56
CA ASN A 160 -6.31 9.92 30.17
C ASN A 160 -5.92 10.03 28.69
N SER A 161 -5.87 8.90 27.95
CA SER A 161 -5.51 8.88 26.54
C SER A 161 -6.74 9.11 25.68
N SER A 162 -6.75 10.22 24.95
CA SER A 162 -7.78 10.45 23.92
C SER A 162 -7.54 9.62 22.65
N THR A 163 -6.33 9.07 22.44
CA THR A 163 -5.99 8.35 21.21
C THR A 163 -6.35 6.87 21.27
N HIS A 164 -6.22 6.21 22.42
CA HIS A 164 -6.49 4.77 22.55
C HIS A 164 -7.94 4.38 22.18
N PRO A 165 -8.99 4.98 22.76
CA PRO A 165 -10.37 4.62 22.39
C PRO A 165 -10.72 5.04 20.95
N ARG A 166 -10.13 6.14 20.46
CA ARG A 166 -10.30 6.54 19.05
C ARG A 166 -9.61 5.57 18.08
N LEU A 167 -8.49 4.97 18.46
CA LEU A 167 -7.83 3.93 17.68
C LEU A 167 -8.71 2.68 17.58
N VAL A 168 -9.33 2.25 18.69
CA VAL A 168 -10.28 1.13 18.69
C VAL A 168 -11.44 1.40 17.73
N LYS A 169 -12.07 2.59 17.82
CA LYS A 169 -13.13 3.00 16.89
C LYS A 169 -12.63 2.96 15.43
N MET A 170 -11.46 3.53 15.18
CA MET A 170 -10.89 3.62 13.84
C MET A 170 -10.63 2.23 13.25
N LEU A 171 -10.06 1.30 14.01
CA LEU A 171 -9.79 -0.07 13.56
C LEU A 171 -11.08 -0.80 13.19
N LEU A 172 -12.10 -0.76 14.05
CA LEU A 172 -13.40 -1.38 13.79
C LEU A 172 -14.08 -0.81 12.53
N CYS A 173 -13.98 0.50 12.31
CA CYS A 173 -14.54 1.15 11.13
C CYS A 173 -13.71 0.87 9.86
N ALA A 174 -12.39 0.87 9.95
CA ALA A 174 -11.49 0.64 8.82
C ALA A 174 -11.61 -0.78 8.28
N THR A 175 -11.91 -1.75 9.15
CA THR A 175 -12.14 -3.15 8.78
C THR A 175 -13.62 -3.50 8.64
N ALA A 176 -14.53 -2.54 8.71
CA ALA A 176 -15.93 -2.77 8.34
C ALA A 176 -16.05 -2.97 6.82
N SER A 177 -17.03 -3.78 6.41
CA SER A 177 -17.32 -4.07 5.01
C SER A 177 -18.77 -3.74 4.70
N GLU A 178 -19.01 -3.04 3.60
CA GLU A 178 -20.36 -2.80 3.08
C GLU A 178 -21.14 -4.12 2.98
N SER A 179 -22.40 -4.09 3.39
CA SER A 179 -23.24 -5.30 3.32
C SER A 179 -23.50 -5.72 1.88
N ASN A 180 -23.65 -4.73 1.00
CA ASN A 180 -24.10 -4.85 -0.40
C ASN A 180 -25.45 -5.55 -0.51
N ALA A 181 -26.21 -5.52 0.59
CA ALA A 181 -27.49 -6.15 0.73
C ALA A 181 -28.58 -5.08 0.77
N ASN A 182 -29.75 -5.40 0.22
CA ASN A 182 -30.93 -4.57 0.44
C ASN A 182 -31.29 -4.59 1.93
N ARG A 183 -31.94 -3.54 2.40
CA ARG A 183 -32.56 -3.56 3.73
C ARG A 183 -33.72 -4.54 3.77
N GLU A 184 -34.14 -4.82 4.99
CA GLU A 184 -35.29 -5.65 5.30
C GLU A 184 -36.55 -5.28 4.48
N THR A 185 -36.97 -4.02 4.37
CA THR A 185 -38.14 -3.65 3.54
C THR A 185 -37.88 -3.59 2.01
N ASN A 186 -36.82 -4.21 1.49
CA ASN A 186 -36.34 -4.03 0.10
C ASN A 186 -36.02 -2.56 -0.26
N GLY A 187 -35.83 -1.70 0.75
CA GLY A 187 -35.27 -0.38 0.54
C GLY A 187 -33.77 -0.50 0.23
N ALA A 188 -33.30 0.15 -0.83
CA ALA A 188 -31.86 0.18 -1.12
C ALA A 188 -31.14 1.15 -0.16
N ASN A 189 -30.09 0.67 0.52
CA ASN A 189 -28.96 1.49 0.94
C ASN A 189 -28.02 1.65 -0.26
N PRO A 190 -27.44 2.85 -0.43
CA PRO A 190 -26.49 3.09 -1.51
C PRO A 190 -25.24 2.25 -1.26
N SER A 191 -24.94 1.28 -2.13
CA SER A 191 -23.61 0.65 -2.13
C SER A 191 -22.56 1.73 -2.44
N LEU A 192 -21.62 1.89 -1.52
CA LEU A 192 -20.53 2.86 -1.64
C LEU A 192 -19.20 2.22 -1.98
N GLU A 193 -19.21 0.96 -2.39
CA GLU A 193 -18.09 0.16 -2.90
C GLU A 193 -17.36 0.90 -4.03
N ARG A 194 -16.56 1.94 -3.71
CA ARG A 194 -15.76 2.87 -4.56
C ARG A 194 -16.14 4.35 -4.52
N ALA A 195 -17.14 4.76 -3.77
CA ALA A 195 -17.59 6.14 -3.79
C ALA A 195 -16.49 7.07 -3.23
N THR A 196 -15.99 7.99 -4.08
CA THR A 196 -15.00 9.01 -3.70
C THR A 196 -15.52 9.97 -2.62
N THR A 197 -16.85 10.08 -2.51
CA THR A 197 -17.58 10.73 -1.43
C THR A 197 -18.84 9.95 -1.13
N GLY A 198 -19.20 9.80 0.14
CA GLY A 198 -20.49 9.25 0.54
C GLY A 198 -21.66 10.14 0.09
N PRO A 199 -22.87 9.59 -0.11
CA PRO A 199 -24.08 10.34 -0.41
C PRO A 199 -24.37 11.35 0.68
N ASP A 200 -25.15 12.39 0.36
CA ASP A 200 -25.58 13.42 1.32
C ASP A 200 -24.41 14.15 2.03
N GLY A 201 -23.22 14.16 1.42
CA GLY A 201 -22.02 14.80 1.97
C GLY A 201 -21.26 13.94 2.99
N TYR A 202 -21.55 12.66 3.09
CA TYR A 202 -20.84 11.74 4.00
C TYR A 202 -19.38 11.51 3.56
N PRO A 203 -18.48 11.14 4.50
CA PRO A 203 -17.13 10.71 4.17
C PRO A 203 -17.09 9.58 3.13
N ALA A 204 -15.96 9.44 2.43
CA ALA A 204 -15.76 8.35 1.48
C ALA A 204 -15.97 6.97 2.13
N GLY A 205 -16.71 6.09 1.45
CA GLY A 205 -17.05 4.76 1.94
C GLY A 205 -17.91 4.74 3.21
N LYS A 206 -18.62 5.84 3.52
CA LYS A 206 -19.55 5.93 4.65
C LYS A 206 -20.90 6.46 4.17
N ASP A 207 -21.98 5.87 4.66
CA ASP A 207 -23.34 6.34 4.39
C ASP A 207 -24.14 6.65 5.68
N ARG A 208 -25.37 7.15 5.49
CA ARG A 208 -26.28 7.49 6.59
C ARG A 208 -27.04 6.29 7.17
N TYR A 209 -26.74 5.07 6.77
CA TYR A 209 -27.60 3.92 7.00
C TYR A 209 -26.85 2.77 7.66
N GLU A 210 -25.82 2.25 6.99
CA GLU A 210 -24.91 1.23 7.52
C GLU A 210 -23.59 1.83 8.01
N GLY A 211 -23.32 3.11 7.74
CA GLY A 211 -22.06 3.75 8.12
C GLY A 211 -20.95 3.25 7.22
N TYR A 212 -19.86 2.71 7.80
CA TYR A 212 -18.80 2.00 7.05
C TYR A 212 -19.17 0.53 6.73
N GLY A 213 -20.38 0.09 7.07
CA GLY A 213 -20.88 -1.26 6.83
C GLY A 213 -20.85 -2.17 8.05
N MET A 214 -20.86 -3.47 7.80
CA MET A 214 -20.87 -4.53 8.81
C MET A 214 -19.51 -4.63 9.52
N ILE A 215 -19.56 -4.79 10.84
CA ILE A 215 -18.38 -5.03 11.69
C ILE A 215 -17.71 -6.38 11.36
N ASN A 216 -16.37 -6.38 11.25
CA ASN A 216 -15.55 -7.61 11.11
C ASN A 216 -14.52 -7.66 12.25
N PRO A 217 -14.85 -8.31 13.39
CA PRO A 217 -13.99 -8.28 14.59
C PRO A 217 -12.68 -9.05 14.42
N ASP A 218 -12.69 -10.13 13.63
CA ASP A 218 -11.51 -10.91 13.27
C ASP A 218 -10.48 -10.06 12.52
N ALA A 219 -10.92 -9.30 11.51
CA ALA A 219 -10.08 -8.37 10.77
C ALA A 219 -9.57 -7.23 11.65
N ALA A 220 -10.41 -6.67 12.53
CA ALA A 220 -10.00 -5.60 13.45
C ALA A 220 -8.93 -6.06 14.45
N VAL A 221 -9.04 -7.30 14.96
CA VAL A 221 -8.01 -7.90 15.82
C VAL A 221 -6.75 -8.20 15.01
N ALA A 222 -6.87 -8.77 13.81
CA ALA A 222 -5.74 -9.06 12.92
C ALA A 222 -4.96 -7.79 12.56
N ALA A 223 -5.65 -6.68 12.26
CA ALA A 223 -5.06 -5.37 12.04
C ALA A 223 -4.11 -4.91 13.16
N VAL A 224 -4.29 -5.42 14.37
CA VAL A 224 -3.40 -5.19 15.51
C VAL A 224 -2.35 -6.30 15.62
N VAL A 225 -2.78 -7.56 15.75
CA VAL A 225 -1.90 -8.66 16.19
C VAL A 225 -1.03 -9.24 15.07
N THR A 226 -1.46 -9.14 13.81
CA THR A 226 -0.66 -9.66 12.69
C THR A 226 0.23 -8.55 12.13
N ARG A 227 1.53 -8.84 12.05
CA ARG A 227 2.50 -7.98 11.39
C ARG A 227 2.83 -8.56 10.02
N PHE A 228 2.48 -7.82 8.99
CA PHE A 228 2.74 -8.19 7.62
C PHE A 228 4.23 -8.03 7.34
N THR A 229 4.88 -9.12 6.95
CA THR A 229 6.25 -9.07 6.43
C THR A 229 6.19 -8.74 4.95
N ILE A 230 6.92 -7.71 4.51
CA ILE A 230 7.02 -7.33 3.10
C ILE A 230 7.35 -8.56 2.24
N GLY A 231 6.58 -8.77 1.18
CA GLY A 231 6.64 -9.98 0.36
C GLY A 231 5.26 -10.45 -0.07
N ASN A 232 5.09 -11.76 -0.19
CA ASN A 232 3.87 -12.36 -0.75
C ASN A 232 3.04 -13.06 0.32
N THR A 233 1.72 -12.91 0.24
CA THR A 233 0.76 -13.71 1.00
C THR A 233 -0.44 -14.09 0.14
N ASN A 234 -1.24 -15.03 0.62
CA ASN A 234 -2.56 -15.34 0.10
C ASN A 234 -3.54 -15.52 1.25
N ALA A 235 -4.81 -15.21 1.00
CA ALA A 235 -5.90 -15.49 1.93
C ALA A 235 -7.21 -15.65 1.16
N THR A 236 -8.18 -16.31 1.77
CA THR A 236 -9.49 -16.59 1.18
C THR A 236 -10.56 -15.76 1.85
N LEU A 237 -11.38 -15.07 1.05
CA LEU A 237 -12.60 -14.43 1.50
C LEU A 237 -13.79 -15.23 0.96
N GLY A 238 -14.60 -15.79 1.85
CA GLY A 238 -15.63 -16.79 1.52
C GLY A 238 -16.99 -16.19 1.16
N SER A 239 -17.91 -16.99 0.61
CA SER A 239 -19.22 -16.54 0.09
C SER A 239 -20.34 -16.46 1.12
N ALA A 240 -20.27 -17.25 2.20
CA ALA A 240 -21.35 -17.33 3.19
C ALA A 240 -21.44 -16.05 4.03
N THR A 241 -22.59 -15.86 4.69
CA THR A 241 -22.85 -14.69 5.55
C THR A 241 -21.94 -14.64 6.78
N THR A 242 -21.43 -15.80 7.21
CA THR A 242 -20.49 -15.96 8.33
C THR A 242 -19.03 -16.08 7.90
N ASP A 243 -18.76 -16.16 6.59
CA ASP A 243 -17.39 -16.26 6.11
C ASP A 243 -16.63 -14.94 6.29
N GLN A 244 -15.32 -15.04 6.42
CA GLN A 244 -14.45 -13.86 6.46
C GLN A 244 -14.65 -13.00 5.21
N ARG A 245 -15.01 -11.72 5.41
CA ARG A 245 -15.20 -10.73 4.33
C ARG A 245 -14.05 -9.74 4.21
N VAL A 246 -13.21 -9.65 5.24
CA VAL A 246 -12.12 -8.68 5.31
C VAL A 246 -10.87 -9.37 5.81
N TRP A 247 -9.77 -9.16 5.11
CA TRP A 247 -8.43 -9.49 5.59
C TRP A 247 -7.73 -8.19 5.99
N ALA A 248 -7.02 -8.19 7.12
CA ALA A 248 -6.26 -7.02 7.55
C ALA A 248 -4.98 -7.43 8.28
N SER A 249 -3.96 -6.59 8.19
CA SER A 249 -2.72 -6.74 8.93
C SER A 249 -2.02 -5.40 9.12
N SER A 250 -1.29 -5.24 10.22
CA SER A 250 -0.40 -4.10 10.39
C SER A 250 0.83 -4.22 9.48
N VAL A 251 1.35 -3.10 8.99
CA VAL A 251 2.59 -3.02 8.21
C VAL A 251 3.41 -1.81 8.68
N THR A 252 4.72 -1.98 8.79
CA THR A 252 5.64 -0.88 9.11
C THR A 252 6.13 -0.24 7.82
N LEU A 253 6.03 1.07 7.75
CA LEU A 253 6.43 1.89 6.61
C LEU A 253 7.63 2.74 7.02
N THR A 254 8.66 2.76 6.16
CA THR A 254 9.90 3.50 6.40
C THR A 254 9.88 4.83 5.68
N ASN A 255 10.25 5.90 6.38
CA ASN A 255 10.30 7.26 5.88
C ASN A 255 10.97 7.34 4.49
N ALA A 256 10.33 8.08 3.58
CA ALA A 256 10.80 8.36 2.22
C ALA A 256 11.06 7.12 1.34
N ARG A 257 10.64 5.92 1.76
CA ARG A 257 10.70 4.71 0.93
C ARG A 257 9.30 4.35 0.43
N ALA A 258 9.10 4.36 -0.88
CA ALA A 258 7.82 4.01 -1.45
C ALA A 258 7.47 2.56 -1.11
N PHE A 259 6.29 2.35 -0.54
CA PHE A 259 5.69 1.04 -0.32
C PHE A 259 4.72 0.78 -1.47
N SER A 260 4.85 -0.39 -2.11
CA SER A 260 3.92 -0.84 -3.15
C SER A 260 3.23 -2.12 -2.71
N ALA A 261 1.93 -2.21 -2.95
CA ALA A 261 1.12 -3.41 -2.71
C ALA A 261 0.26 -3.70 -3.94
N MET A 262 0.37 -4.91 -4.46
CA MET A 262 -0.39 -5.44 -5.60
C MET A 262 -1.27 -6.59 -5.13
N LEU A 263 -2.57 -6.42 -5.26
CA LEU A 263 -3.58 -7.44 -4.99
C LEU A 263 -3.98 -8.09 -6.31
N THR A 264 -3.77 -9.40 -6.43
CA THR A 264 -4.29 -10.21 -7.52
C THR A 264 -5.61 -10.83 -7.09
N ASN A 265 -6.70 -10.40 -7.72
CA ASN A 265 -8.04 -10.86 -7.37
C ASN A 265 -8.38 -12.21 -8.01
N PRO A 266 -9.16 -13.05 -7.33
CA PRO A 266 -9.68 -14.27 -7.93
C PRO A 266 -10.63 -13.94 -9.08
N VAL A 267 -10.66 -14.77 -10.13
CA VAL A 267 -11.46 -14.55 -11.36
C VAL A 267 -12.94 -14.26 -11.09
N GLY A 268 -13.51 -14.85 -10.04
CA GLY A 268 -14.92 -14.69 -9.66
C GLY A 268 -15.16 -13.74 -8.47
N GLY A 269 -14.14 -13.06 -7.97
CA GLY A 269 -14.24 -12.16 -6.84
C GLY A 269 -13.75 -10.76 -7.17
N ASP A 270 -14.35 -9.79 -6.51
CA ASP A 270 -14.04 -8.38 -6.64
C ASP A 270 -13.68 -7.88 -5.25
N PHE A 271 -12.37 -7.66 -4.99
CA PHE A 271 -11.88 -7.23 -3.69
C PHE A 271 -11.08 -5.94 -3.84
N ASP A 272 -11.32 -5.00 -2.94
CA ASP A 272 -10.69 -3.70 -2.93
C ASP A 272 -9.53 -3.66 -1.92
N LEU A 273 -8.49 -2.90 -2.23
CA LEU A 273 -7.29 -2.75 -1.41
C LEU A 273 -7.25 -1.36 -0.75
N TYR A 274 -6.95 -1.31 0.54
CA TYR A 274 -6.83 -0.08 1.31
C TYR A 274 -5.59 -0.10 2.20
N LEU A 275 -4.97 1.07 2.34
CA LEU A 275 -3.91 1.34 3.29
C LEU A 275 -4.39 2.49 4.19
N TYR A 276 -4.63 2.19 5.47
CA TYR A 276 -5.04 3.16 6.47
C TYR A 276 -3.88 3.52 7.40
N SER A 277 -3.87 4.72 7.96
CA SER A 277 -2.95 5.09 9.03
C SER A 277 -3.25 4.28 10.29
N ALA A 278 -2.23 3.86 11.04
CA ALA A 278 -2.42 3.36 12.40
C ALA A 278 -2.67 4.47 13.43
N ILE A 279 -2.73 5.74 12.99
CA ILE A 279 -3.08 6.90 13.82
C ILE A 279 -4.52 7.29 13.50
N PRO A 280 -5.43 7.28 14.50
CA PRO A 280 -6.82 7.67 14.26
C PRO A 280 -6.95 9.17 14.02
N SER A 281 -8.02 9.58 13.35
CA SER A 281 -8.39 10.99 13.30
C SER A 281 -8.74 11.53 14.70
N ALA A 282 -8.93 12.85 14.81
CA ALA A 282 -9.40 13.49 16.04
C ALA A 282 -10.77 12.97 16.53
N TYR A 283 -11.51 12.21 15.71
CA TYR A 283 -12.83 11.66 16.04
C TYR A 283 -12.89 10.14 15.94
N GLY A 284 -11.74 9.47 15.76
CA GLY A 284 -11.66 8.02 15.65
C GLY A 284 -12.16 7.47 14.33
N THR A 285 -12.17 8.28 13.26
CA THR A 285 -12.45 7.79 11.90
C THR A 285 -11.19 7.22 11.24
N PRO A 286 -11.35 6.29 10.29
CA PRO A 286 -10.27 5.82 9.43
C PRO A 286 -9.60 6.97 8.70
N VAL A 287 -8.26 6.97 8.70
CA VAL A 287 -7.44 7.93 7.94
C VAL A 287 -6.83 7.16 6.77
N LEU A 288 -7.28 7.44 5.55
CA LEU A 288 -6.83 6.75 4.35
C LEU A 288 -5.48 7.30 3.87
N LEU A 289 -4.50 6.42 3.67
CA LEU A 289 -3.19 6.74 3.09
C LEU A 289 -3.16 6.44 1.59
N GLY A 290 -3.90 5.42 1.15
CA GLY A 290 -4.09 5.07 -0.25
C GLY A 290 -5.13 3.97 -0.38
N SER A 291 -5.76 3.87 -1.55
CA SER A 291 -6.69 2.79 -1.90
C SER A 291 -6.63 2.52 -3.39
N SER A 292 -6.99 1.30 -3.77
CA SER A 292 -7.26 0.91 -5.15
C SER A 292 -8.52 0.07 -5.15
N THR A 293 -9.49 0.49 -5.96
CA THR A 293 -10.87 0.00 -5.90
C THR A 293 -11.42 -0.14 -7.33
N ALA A 294 -10.68 -0.76 -8.25
CA ALA A 294 -11.15 -0.94 -9.61
C ALA A 294 -12.35 -1.89 -9.64
N ALA A 295 -13.41 -1.53 -10.38
CA ALA A 295 -14.61 -2.35 -10.42
C ALA A 295 -14.44 -3.56 -11.35
N GLY A 296 -14.86 -4.73 -10.88
CA GLY A 296 -15.04 -5.92 -11.70
C GLY A 296 -14.30 -7.15 -11.18
N ASN A 297 -14.90 -8.32 -11.41
CA ASN A 297 -14.34 -9.58 -10.94
C ASN A 297 -12.96 -9.87 -11.58
N GLY A 298 -12.00 -10.30 -10.75
CA GLY A 298 -10.65 -10.64 -11.19
C GLY A 298 -9.80 -9.43 -11.63
N ILE A 299 -10.28 -8.20 -11.45
CA ILE A 299 -9.48 -7.00 -11.69
C ILE A 299 -8.52 -6.81 -10.53
N ASN A 300 -7.24 -6.64 -10.83
CA ASN A 300 -6.19 -6.48 -9.81
C ASN A 300 -6.14 -5.05 -9.27
N GLU A 301 -5.74 -4.92 -8.01
CA GLU A 301 -5.58 -3.63 -7.34
C GLU A 301 -4.10 -3.31 -7.09
N SER A 302 -3.74 -2.04 -7.09
CA SER A 302 -2.37 -1.61 -6.80
C SER A 302 -2.33 -0.27 -6.07
N ILE A 303 -1.60 -0.22 -4.95
CA ILE A 303 -1.34 1.01 -4.20
C ILE A 303 0.17 1.26 -4.17
N THR A 304 0.56 2.52 -4.37
CA THR A 304 1.90 3.02 -4.04
C THR A 304 1.77 4.17 -3.04
N TYR A 305 2.54 4.12 -1.95
CA TYR A 305 2.52 5.13 -0.91
C TYR A 305 3.92 5.40 -0.36
N THR A 306 4.34 6.66 -0.33
CA THR A 306 5.62 7.08 0.25
C THR A 306 5.35 7.82 1.57
N PRO A 307 5.71 7.23 2.72
CA PRO A 307 5.48 7.85 4.02
C PRO A 307 6.43 9.04 4.24
N ALA A 308 5.95 10.09 4.90
CA ALA A 308 6.74 11.27 5.27
C ALA A 308 7.55 11.10 6.57
N SER A 309 7.31 10.00 7.29
CA SER A 309 8.01 9.62 8.53
C SER A 309 7.89 8.12 8.73
N ASP A 310 8.75 7.53 9.55
CA ASP A 310 8.54 6.14 9.97
C ASP A 310 7.19 6.02 10.67
N THR A 311 6.36 5.08 10.24
CA THR A 311 5.01 4.91 10.78
C THR A 311 4.50 3.50 10.59
N ASN A 312 3.46 3.15 11.35
CA ASN A 312 2.69 1.95 11.09
C ASN A 312 1.42 2.31 10.31
N ALA A 313 1.00 1.38 9.46
CA ALA A 313 -0.24 1.44 8.72
C ALA A 313 -1.00 0.12 8.86
N VAL A 314 -2.26 0.13 8.46
CA VAL A 314 -3.13 -1.04 8.41
C VAL A 314 -3.44 -1.31 6.94
N LEU A 315 -2.99 -2.46 6.45
CA LEU A 315 -3.29 -2.93 5.11
C LEU A 315 -4.55 -3.79 5.17
N VAL A 316 -5.56 -3.46 4.38
CA VAL A 316 -6.89 -4.08 4.42
C VAL A 316 -7.31 -4.48 3.01
N VAL A 317 -7.76 -5.72 2.86
CA VAL A 317 -8.43 -6.22 1.65
C VAL A 317 -9.89 -6.45 2.01
N LYS A 318 -10.80 -5.77 1.32
CA LYS A 318 -12.24 -5.87 1.56
C LYS A 318 -12.92 -6.55 0.38
N ARG A 319 -13.74 -7.56 0.66
CA ARG A 319 -14.59 -8.15 -0.35
C ARG A 319 -15.78 -7.24 -0.67
N VAL A 320 -15.84 -6.81 -1.93
CA VAL A 320 -16.97 -6.10 -2.54
C VAL A 320 -17.99 -7.15 -2.99
N SER A 321 -17.60 -8.03 -3.90
CA SER A 321 -18.47 -9.10 -4.40
C SER A 321 -17.73 -10.41 -4.68
N GLY A 322 -18.49 -11.47 -4.91
CA GLY A 322 -17.95 -12.80 -5.17
C GLY A 322 -17.26 -13.41 -3.96
N PHE A 323 -16.22 -14.21 -4.20
CA PHE A 323 -15.43 -14.92 -3.19
C PHE A 323 -14.17 -15.53 -3.83
N GLY A 324 -13.25 -16.01 -3.01
CA GLY A 324 -12.08 -16.76 -3.46
C GLY A 324 -10.79 -16.38 -2.75
N THR A 325 -9.69 -16.98 -3.21
CA THR A 325 -8.35 -16.73 -2.69
C THR A 325 -7.68 -15.63 -3.50
N PHE A 326 -7.29 -14.54 -2.84
CA PHE A 326 -6.45 -13.51 -3.45
C PHE A 326 -4.97 -13.80 -3.18
N ALA A 327 -4.10 -13.22 -4.00
CA ALA A 327 -2.68 -13.12 -3.71
C ALA A 327 -2.30 -11.65 -3.54
N LEU A 328 -1.54 -11.33 -2.49
CA LEU A 328 -1.06 -9.99 -2.20
C LEU A 328 0.45 -9.99 -2.21
N SER A 329 1.04 -9.18 -3.09
CA SER A 329 2.48 -8.98 -3.21
C SER A 329 2.82 -7.57 -2.79
N THR A 330 3.76 -7.39 -1.86
CA THR A 330 4.24 -6.07 -1.48
C THR A 330 5.75 -5.98 -1.62
N LYS A 331 6.21 -4.77 -1.96
CA LYS A 331 7.63 -4.42 -2.03
C LYS A 331 7.85 -3.04 -1.41
N VAL A 332 9.04 -2.87 -0.84
CA VAL A 332 9.56 -1.53 -0.53
C VAL A 332 10.50 -1.17 -1.66
N ASN A 333 10.27 -0.01 -2.27
CA ASN A 333 11.12 0.51 -3.30
C ASN A 333 12.50 0.82 -2.73
N VAL A 334 13.52 0.33 -3.41
CA VAL A 334 14.93 0.56 -3.13
C VAL A 334 15.43 1.42 -4.29
N PRO A 335 15.83 2.68 -4.04
CA PRO A 335 16.30 3.54 -5.12
C PRO A 335 17.41 2.89 -5.96
N PRO A 336 17.49 3.19 -7.26
CA PRO A 336 18.47 2.60 -8.14
C PRO A 336 19.87 2.97 -7.66
N VAL A 337 20.81 2.02 -7.72
CA VAL A 337 22.22 2.25 -7.38
C VAL A 337 22.94 2.73 -8.65
N PRO A 338 23.44 3.99 -8.66
CA PRO A 338 24.14 4.52 -9.81
C PRO A 338 25.54 3.90 -9.94
N LEU A 339 25.97 3.64 -11.17
CA LEU A 339 27.33 3.21 -11.51
C LEU A 339 28.18 4.42 -11.91
N ASN A 340 29.45 4.44 -11.58
CA ASN A 340 30.34 5.55 -11.94
C ASN A 340 31.38 5.11 -12.99
N PRO A 341 30.99 4.93 -14.27
CA PRO A 341 31.90 4.42 -15.27
C PRO A 341 32.96 5.45 -15.67
N SER A 342 34.17 4.94 -15.93
CA SER A 342 35.24 5.68 -16.60
C SER A 342 35.35 5.19 -18.04
N LEU A 343 35.31 6.12 -18.99
CA LEU A 343 35.28 5.89 -20.42
C LEU A 343 36.54 6.50 -21.06
N GLY A 344 37.00 5.91 -22.16
CA GLY A 344 38.10 6.43 -22.96
C GLY A 344 37.69 6.63 -24.41
N THR A 345 38.16 7.70 -25.06
CA THR A 345 37.92 7.96 -26.48
C THR A 345 39.11 8.65 -27.18
N THR A 346 39.16 8.57 -28.51
CA THR A 346 40.29 9.01 -29.33
C THR A 346 39.91 10.16 -30.28
N THR A 347 40.76 11.19 -30.31
CA THR A 347 40.92 12.29 -31.28
C THR A 347 39.75 13.24 -31.57
N ASN A 348 40.03 14.55 -31.47
CA ASN A 348 39.95 15.61 -32.51
C ASN A 348 38.72 15.76 -33.44
N ARG A 349 37.63 15.02 -33.24
CA ARG A 349 36.31 15.23 -33.86
C ARG A 349 35.26 14.46 -33.04
N GLN A 350 33.99 14.73 -33.28
CA GLN A 350 32.87 14.16 -32.52
C GLN A 350 32.98 12.64 -32.34
N ALA A 351 33.22 12.21 -31.10
CA ALA A 351 33.16 10.80 -30.70
C ALA A 351 31.74 10.48 -30.21
N THR A 352 31.34 9.21 -30.30
CA THR A 352 30.11 8.69 -29.72
C THR A 352 30.48 7.50 -28.85
N VAL A 353 30.28 7.60 -27.54
CA VAL A 353 30.60 6.54 -26.58
C VAL A 353 29.30 5.96 -26.05
N ALA A 354 28.85 4.85 -26.64
CA ALA A 354 27.65 4.14 -26.18
C ALA A 354 27.91 3.41 -24.84
N VAL A 355 27.15 3.75 -23.80
CA VAL A 355 27.13 3.04 -22.51
C VAL A 355 25.86 2.21 -22.44
N VAL A 356 25.88 0.99 -21.89
CA VAL A 356 24.66 0.15 -21.86
C VAL A 356 24.11 -0.04 -20.44
N LYS A 357 24.86 0.34 -19.40
CA LYS A 357 24.40 0.22 -18.01
C LYS A 357 24.95 1.34 -17.12
N LEU A 358 24.07 2.21 -16.66
CA LEU A 358 24.38 3.32 -15.76
C LEU A 358 23.83 3.12 -14.35
N ALA A 359 22.94 2.16 -14.11
CA ALA A 359 22.49 1.86 -12.76
C ALA A 359 22.02 0.40 -12.67
N THR A 360 21.89 -0.07 -11.44
CA THR A 360 21.20 -1.31 -11.09
C THR A 360 20.08 -1.00 -10.13
N ASP A 361 18.92 -1.58 -10.36
CA ASP A 361 17.81 -1.51 -9.42
C ASP A 361 17.62 -2.88 -8.73
N ALA A 362 17.44 -2.87 -7.41
CA ALA A 362 17.33 -4.09 -6.62
C ALA A 362 15.93 -4.71 -6.68
N ASN A 363 14.90 -3.91 -6.98
CA ASN A 363 13.54 -4.36 -7.20
C ASN A 363 13.31 -4.88 -8.63
N GLY A 364 14.28 -4.68 -9.53
CA GLY A 364 14.19 -5.04 -10.93
C GLY A 364 13.36 -4.05 -11.76
N ASP A 365 13.12 -2.85 -11.22
CA ASP A 365 12.33 -1.81 -11.85
C ASP A 365 13.06 -1.22 -13.06
N SER A 366 12.30 -0.77 -14.07
CA SER A 366 12.85 -0.14 -15.26
C SER A 366 13.40 1.25 -14.91
N ILE A 367 14.64 1.54 -15.33
CA ILE A 367 15.29 2.81 -15.01
C ILE A 367 15.25 3.76 -16.21
N VAL A 368 14.69 4.95 -16.00
CA VAL A 368 14.77 6.09 -16.91
C VAL A 368 16.00 6.91 -16.57
N PHE A 369 16.82 7.21 -17.57
CA PHE A 369 18.04 7.99 -17.38
C PHE A 369 17.90 9.40 -17.98
N GLY A 370 18.44 10.40 -17.30
CA GLY A 370 18.52 11.79 -17.77
C GLY A 370 19.88 12.42 -17.52
N VAL A 371 20.22 13.48 -18.25
CA VAL A 371 21.44 14.25 -17.98
C VAL A 371 21.17 15.18 -16.81
N ALA A 372 21.91 15.05 -15.72
CA ALA A 372 21.75 15.86 -14.51
C ALA A 372 22.60 17.13 -14.55
N SER A 373 23.82 17.04 -15.08
CA SER A 373 24.69 18.17 -15.34
C SER A 373 25.38 18.03 -16.69
N ALA A 374 25.64 19.15 -17.36
CA ALA A 374 26.50 19.17 -18.53
C ALA A 374 27.95 18.75 -18.20
N SER A 375 28.74 18.54 -19.24
CA SER A 375 30.16 18.25 -19.08
C SER A 375 30.93 19.43 -18.49
N THR A 376 31.91 19.15 -17.64
CA THR A 376 32.75 20.18 -17.01
C THR A 376 33.72 20.85 -17.97
N GLN A 377 34.01 20.20 -19.10
CA GLN A 377 34.90 20.72 -20.14
C GLN A 377 34.15 21.21 -21.40
N GLY A 378 32.81 21.29 -21.38
CA GLY A 378 32.00 21.83 -22.47
C GLY A 378 31.70 20.86 -23.61
N GLY A 379 31.84 19.55 -23.38
CA GLY A 379 31.40 18.50 -24.29
C GLY A 379 29.87 18.38 -24.35
N VAL A 380 29.36 17.91 -25.49
CA VAL A 380 27.92 17.67 -25.67
C VAL A 380 27.60 16.24 -25.26
N VAL A 381 26.67 16.10 -24.31
CA VAL A 381 26.18 14.81 -23.80
C VAL A 381 24.74 14.59 -24.28
N SER A 382 24.48 13.40 -24.82
CA SER A 382 23.14 12.87 -25.00
C SER A 382 23.00 11.58 -24.18
N LEU A 383 21.84 11.34 -23.60
CA LEU A 383 21.53 10.13 -22.86
C LEU A 383 20.13 9.65 -23.23
N VAL A 384 20.05 8.56 -23.98
CA VAL A 384 18.79 8.00 -24.50
C VAL A 384 18.75 6.51 -24.20
N SER A 385 17.71 6.03 -23.52
CA SER A 385 17.52 4.61 -23.20
C SER A 385 18.75 3.96 -22.53
N GLY A 386 19.41 4.68 -21.62
CA GLY A 386 20.64 4.24 -20.94
C GLY A 386 21.92 4.36 -21.77
N VAL A 387 21.81 4.78 -23.04
CA VAL A 387 22.92 5.01 -23.96
C VAL A 387 23.40 6.44 -23.87
N VAL A 388 24.58 6.60 -23.26
CA VAL A 388 25.34 7.85 -23.32
C VAL A 388 25.86 8.06 -24.74
N THR A 389 25.96 9.31 -25.18
CA THR A 389 26.76 9.74 -26.33
C THR A 389 27.47 11.02 -25.92
N TYR A 390 28.80 11.01 -25.92
CA TYR A 390 29.62 12.15 -25.52
C TYR A 390 30.50 12.64 -26.66
N THR A 391 30.33 13.91 -27.02
CA THR A 391 31.10 14.63 -28.04
C THR A 391 32.05 15.62 -27.36
N PRO A 392 33.37 15.40 -27.38
CA PRO A 392 34.31 16.36 -26.79
C PRO A 392 34.36 17.68 -27.59
N PRO A 393 34.75 18.80 -26.96
CA PRO A 393 35.09 20.02 -27.69
C PRO A 393 36.21 19.79 -28.70
N ALA A 394 36.22 20.59 -29.78
CA ALA A 394 37.28 20.51 -30.77
C ALA A 394 38.66 20.75 -30.13
N ASN A 395 39.63 19.90 -30.45
CA ASN A 395 41.00 19.92 -29.91
C ASN A 395 41.11 19.69 -28.39
N PHE A 396 40.03 19.26 -27.72
CA PHE A 396 40.11 18.90 -26.30
C PHE A 396 40.82 17.56 -26.11
N SER A 397 41.74 17.51 -25.15
CA SER A 397 42.35 16.29 -24.61
C SER A 397 42.46 16.43 -23.10
N GLY A 398 42.19 15.35 -22.37
CA GLY A 398 42.17 15.35 -20.91
C GLY A 398 40.95 14.62 -20.34
N SER A 399 40.75 14.77 -19.03
CA SER A 399 39.60 14.21 -18.33
C SER A 399 38.45 15.21 -18.34
N ASP A 400 37.25 14.72 -18.63
CA ASP A 400 35.98 15.44 -18.55
C ASP A 400 34.99 14.62 -17.71
N THR A 401 34.02 15.28 -17.10
CA THR A 401 33.02 14.65 -16.24
C THR A 401 31.65 15.26 -16.45
N PHE A 402 30.61 14.43 -16.37
CA PHE A 402 29.23 14.88 -16.31
C PHE A 402 28.43 13.96 -15.37
N THR A 403 27.28 14.44 -14.89
CA THR A 403 26.41 13.64 -14.02
C THR A 403 25.10 13.30 -14.72
N TYR A 404 24.50 12.17 -14.35
CA TYR A 404 23.22 11.71 -14.86
C TYR A 404 22.29 11.33 -13.71
N THR A 405 20.98 11.43 -13.94
CA THR A 405 19.93 10.90 -13.07
C THR A 405 19.57 9.48 -13.49
N ALA A 406 19.32 8.61 -12.51
CA ALA A 406 18.67 7.33 -12.66
C ALA A 406 17.37 7.37 -11.86
N ASP A 407 16.23 7.24 -12.55
CA ASP A 407 14.88 7.28 -11.99
C ASP A 407 14.19 5.93 -12.21
N ASP A 408 13.76 5.26 -11.15
CA ASP A 408 13.05 3.98 -11.22
C ASP A 408 11.55 4.10 -11.50
N GLY A 409 11.01 5.32 -11.61
CA GLY A 409 9.57 5.57 -11.80
C GLY A 409 8.70 5.27 -10.57
N HIS A 410 9.30 4.87 -9.46
CA HIS A 410 8.67 4.51 -8.17
C HIS A 410 9.17 5.41 -7.03
N GLY A 411 9.70 6.59 -7.36
CA GLY A 411 10.14 7.62 -6.42
C GLY A 411 11.61 7.48 -5.98
N GLY A 412 12.35 6.49 -6.48
CA GLY A 412 13.78 6.37 -6.27
C GLY A 412 14.54 7.07 -7.39
N ILE A 413 15.15 8.21 -7.06
CA ILE A 413 16.02 8.96 -7.97
C ILE A 413 17.41 9.06 -7.37
N THR A 414 18.42 8.64 -8.12
CA THR A 414 19.83 8.77 -7.75
C THR A 414 20.65 9.43 -8.85
N ASN A 415 21.80 9.98 -8.48
CA ASN A 415 22.73 10.59 -9.43
C ASN A 415 24.02 9.78 -9.49
N GLY A 416 24.53 9.57 -10.71
CA GLY A 416 25.86 9.00 -10.94
C GLY A 416 26.77 9.94 -11.73
N THR A 417 28.06 9.62 -11.74
CA THR A 417 29.08 10.39 -12.46
C THR A 417 29.70 9.54 -13.56
N VAL A 418 29.78 10.09 -14.76
CA VAL A 418 30.56 9.50 -15.85
C VAL A 418 31.85 10.31 -16.00
N THR A 419 32.99 9.61 -15.99
CA THR A 419 34.29 10.21 -16.31
C THR A 419 34.69 9.82 -17.72
N VAL A 420 35.09 10.78 -18.55
CA VAL A 420 35.56 10.54 -19.91
C VAL A 420 37.00 11.02 -20.05
N THR A 421 37.90 10.15 -20.49
CA THR A 421 39.29 10.48 -20.82
C THR A 421 39.46 10.57 -22.34
N VAL A 422 39.82 11.76 -22.83
CA VAL A 422 40.05 12.03 -24.26
C VAL A 422 41.56 12.04 -24.52
N ALA A 423 42.04 11.10 -25.33
CA ALA A 423 43.46 10.97 -25.64
C ALA A 423 43.97 12.07 -26.60
N ALA A 424 45.22 12.51 -26.41
CA ALA A 424 45.90 13.45 -27.30
C ALA A 424 46.54 12.71 -28.49
N GLY A 425 46.03 12.93 -29.71
CA GLY A 425 46.60 12.38 -30.96
C GLY A 425 46.37 10.87 -31.18
N ASP A 426 46.95 10.33 -32.26
CA ASP A 426 46.84 8.93 -32.72
C ASP A 426 47.49 7.87 -31.79
N ALA A 427 47.90 8.28 -30.59
CA ALA A 427 48.44 7.41 -29.56
C ALA A 427 47.29 6.87 -28.70
N VAL A 428 46.89 5.62 -28.94
CA VAL A 428 45.84 4.95 -28.17
C VAL A 428 46.48 3.90 -27.27
N SER A 429 46.29 4.05 -25.96
CA SER A 429 46.27 2.90 -25.05
C SER A 429 44.88 2.27 -25.18
N ALA A 430 44.77 1.00 -25.55
CA ALA A 430 43.45 0.38 -25.68
C ALA A 430 42.74 0.40 -24.32
N ASN A 431 41.54 0.97 -24.30
CA ASN A 431 40.72 1.09 -23.10
C ASN A 431 39.61 0.04 -23.10
N VAL A 432 39.33 -0.50 -21.92
CA VAL A 432 38.22 -1.42 -21.70
C VAL A 432 36.92 -0.61 -21.80
N VAL A 433 36.10 -0.88 -22.81
CA VAL A 433 34.78 -0.25 -22.97
C VAL A 433 33.70 -1.07 -22.25
N TYR A 434 33.96 -2.36 -22.08
CA TYR A 434 33.11 -3.27 -21.34
C TYR A 434 33.97 -4.18 -20.47
N GLY A 435 33.76 -4.08 -19.16
CA GLY A 435 34.52 -4.80 -18.14
C GLY A 435 34.42 -6.32 -18.25
N PRO A 436 35.28 -7.04 -17.53
CA PRO A 436 35.30 -8.49 -17.54
C PRO A 436 33.97 -9.09 -17.05
N ALA A 437 33.29 -9.82 -17.92
CA ALA A 437 32.06 -10.54 -17.61
C ALA A 437 32.23 -12.04 -17.84
N ILE A 438 31.42 -12.86 -17.16
CA ILE A 438 31.28 -14.27 -17.48
C ILE A 438 30.07 -14.43 -18.40
N GLU A 439 30.30 -14.82 -19.65
CA GLU A 439 29.27 -15.09 -20.64
C GLU A 439 29.46 -16.52 -21.15
N GLY A 440 28.46 -17.40 -20.97
CA GLY A 440 28.51 -18.78 -21.46
C GLY A 440 29.68 -19.63 -20.92
N GLY A 441 30.19 -19.32 -19.71
CA GLY A 441 31.36 -19.99 -19.13
C GLY A 441 32.71 -19.49 -19.65
N ALA A 442 32.72 -18.43 -20.45
CA ALA A 442 33.93 -17.71 -20.86
C ALA A 442 34.02 -16.37 -20.14
N PHE A 443 35.25 -15.96 -19.83
CA PHE A 443 35.56 -14.61 -19.39
C PHE A 443 35.71 -13.72 -20.62
N VAL A 444 34.95 -12.64 -20.69
CA VAL A 444 34.85 -11.76 -21.86
C VAL A 444 35.26 -10.33 -21.49
N VAL A 445 36.17 -9.75 -22.27
CA VAL A 445 36.57 -8.33 -22.17
C VAL A 445 36.46 -7.68 -23.55
N ARG A 446 35.95 -6.45 -23.60
CA ARG A 446 35.81 -5.70 -24.86
C ARG A 446 36.59 -4.40 -24.80
N PHE A 447 37.36 -4.13 -25.85
CA PHE A 447 38.27 -2.99 -25.93
C PHE A 447 37.92 -2.10 -27.12
N ALA A 448 38.12 -0.79 -26.96
CA ALA A 448 38.09 0.15 -28.07
C ALA A 448 39.48 0.25 -28.71
N GLY A 449 39.50 0.12 -30.04
CA GLY A 449 40.66 0.35 -30.87
C GLY A 449 40.34 1.20 -32.10
N ILE A 450 41.38 1.70 -32.76
CA ILE A 450 41.29 2.39 -34.04
C ILE A 450 40.87 1.37 -35.09
N PRO A 451 39.75 1.60 -35.81
CA PRO A 451 39.29 0.70 -36.86
C PRO A 451 40.40 0.37 -37.87
N GLY A 452 40.59 -0.92 -38.15
CA GLY A 452 41.61 -1.41 -39.07
C GLY A 452 43.03 -1.50 -38.50
N ARG A 453 43.29 -1.06 -37.26
CA ARG A 453 44.58 -1.30 -36.60
C ARG A 453 44.65 -2.67 -35.93
N GLU A 454 45.87 -3.21 -35.88
CA GLU A 454 46.17 -4.42 -35.13
C GLU A 454 46.51 -4.12 -33.66
N TYR A 455 46.01 -5.00 -32.80
CA TYR A 455 46.18 -4.97 -31.36
C TYR A 455 46.73 -6.31 -30.89
N THR A 456 47.82 -6.29 -30.12
CA THR A 456 48.29 -7.49 -29.41
C THR A 456 47.67 -7.51 -28.02
N ILE A 457 47.01 -8.61 -27.66
CA ILE A 457 46.49 -8.82 -26.31
C ILE A 457 47.51 -9.63 -25.52
N GLU A 458 47.84 -9.18 -24.30
CA GLU A 458 48.65 -9.95 -23.38
C GLU A 458 47.90 -10.20 -22.07
N THR A 459 48.08 -11.39 -21.50
CA THR A 459 47.48 -11.79 -20.21
C THR A 459 48.53 -12.10 -19.17
N ASN A 460 48.20 -11.89 -17.90
CA ASN A 460 49.07 -12.20 -16.78
C ASN A 460 48.27 -12.65 -15.55
N GLY A 461 48.79 -13.61 -14.78
CA GLY A 461 48.16 -14.06 -13.53
C GLY A 461 48.31 -13.05 -12.38
N THR A 462 49.26 -12.13 -12.48
CA THR A 462 49.46 -11.03 -11.51
C THR A 462 49.72 -9.71 -12.24
N PRO A 463 49.49 -8.53 -11.64
CA PRO A 463 49.67 -7.26 -12.34
C PRO A 463 51.13 -6.97 -12.72
N THR A 464 52.08 -7.60 -12.03
CA THR A 464 53.54 -7.33 -12.14
C THR A 464 54.34 -8.50 -12.73
N GLY A 465 53.68 -9.61 -13.09
CA GLY A 465 54.36 -10.81 -13.60
C GLY A 465 54.81 -10.73 -15.07
N THR A 466 55.19 -11.88 -15.63
CA THR A 466 55.45 -12.03 -17.07
C THR A 466 54.15 -12.06 -17.86
N TRP A 467 54.04 -11.17 -18.84
CA TRP A 467 52.88 -11.08 -19.72
C TRP A 467 52.99 -12.10 -20.86
N VAL A 468 51.92 -12.87 -21.07
CA VAL A 468 51.81 -13.86 -22.14
C VAL A 468 51.08 -13.23 -23.31
N LYS A 469 51.74 -13.13 -24.46
CA LYS A 469 51.18 -12.61 -25.70
C LYS A 469 50.22 -13.60 -26.35
N HIS A 470 49.04 -13.12 -26.72
CA HIS A 470 48.07 -13.78 -27.59
C HIS A 470 48.20 -13.30 -29.03
N SER A 471 47.42 -13.88 -29.94
CA SER A 471 47.35 -13.48 -31.34
C SER A 471 46.98 -12.01 -31.52
N ASN A 472 47.48 -11.38 -32.58
CA ASN A 472 47.04 -10.05 -32.98
C ASN A 472 45.57 -10.09 -33.41
N VAL A 473 44.82 -9.06 -33.04
CA VAL A 473 43.42 -8.88 -33.44
C VAL A 473 43.29 -7.53 -34.12
N THR A 474 42.63 -7.50 -35.28
CA THR A 474 42.34 -6.25 -36.01
C THR A 474 41.01 -5.69 -35.53
N ALA A 475 41.00 -4.40 -35.15
CA ALA A 475 39.76 -3.74 -34.77
C ALA A 475 38.81 -3.63 -36.00
N PRO A 476 37.52 -4.00 -35.88
CA PRO A 476 36.57 -3.99 -36.99
C PRO A 476 36.44 -2.61 -37.66
N THR A 477 36.45 -2.59 -38.99
CA THR A 477 36.23 -1.37 -39.81
C THR A 477 34.78 -1.12 -40.15
N THR A 478 33.92 -2.13 -40.01
CA THR A 478 32.46 -2.04 -40.17
C THR A 478 31.76 -2.15 -38.82
N PRO A 479 30.56 -1.56 -38.65
CA PRO A 479 29.82 -1.66 -37.40
C PRO A 479 29.49 -3.13 -37.07
N GLY A 480 29.95 -3.59 -35.91
CA GLY A 480 29.48 -4.83 -35.29
C GLY A 480 28.42 -4.55 -34.23
N THR A 481 28.05 -5.59 -33.46
CA THR A 481 27.08 -5.52 -32.34
C THR A 481 27.38 -4.41 -31.33
N TYR A 482 28.66 -4.03 -31.17
CA TYR A 482 29.12 -3.05 -30.18
C TYR A 482 29.60 -1.73 -30.80
N GLY A 483 29.43 -1.54 -32.11
CA GLY A 483 29.91 -0.36 -32.82
C GLY A 483 31.23 -0.56 -33.57
N ILE A 484 31.65 0.48 -34.28
CA ILE A 484 32.87 0.47 -35.10
C ILE A 484 34.10 0.53 -34.18
N GLY A 485 35.14 -0.27 -34.47
CA GLY A 485 36.39 -0.25 -33.70
C GLY A 485 36.36 -0.98 -32.35
N ILE A 486 35.23 -1.58 -31.96
CA ILE A 486 35.15 -2.40 -30.74
C ILE A 486 35.37 -3.87 -31.09
N PHE A 487 36.35 -4.49 -30.42
CA PHE A 487 36.60 -5.93 -30.55
C PHE A 487 36.47 -6.64 -29.20
N GLN A 488 36.10 -7.91 -29.27
CA GLN A 488 35.87 -8.78 -28.12
C GLN A 488 36.99 -9.82 -28.03
N PHE A 489 37.51 -10.00 -26.81
CA PHE A 489 38.34 -11.13 -26.46
C PHE A 489 37.61 -12.00 -25.43
N SER A 490 37.59 -13.31 -25.66
CA SER A 490 36.95 -14.28 -24.77
C SER A 490 37.89 -15.45 -24.51
N GLU A 491 38.05 -15.82 -23.25
CA GLU A 491 38.82 -17.00 -22.84
C GLU A 491 37.96 -17.91 -21.95
N LEU A 492 37.94 -19.22 -22.24
CA LEU A 492 37.25 -20.20 -21.38
C LEU A 492 37.93 -20.23 -20.00
N THR A 493 37.16 -20.05 -18.93
CA THR A 493 37.72 -19.97 -17.58
C THR A 493 38.27 -21.32 -17.12
N GLY A 494 39.57 -21.53 -17.30
CA GLY A 494 40.34 -22.56 -16.59
C GLY A 494 40.57 -22.15 -15.13
N GLY A 495 39.50 -22.01 -14.33
CA GLY A 495 39.54 -21.96 -12.87
C GLY A 495 40.20 -20.76 -12.16
N ALA A 496 40.69 -19.72 -12.86
CA ALA A 496 41.33 -18.57 -12.22
C ALA A 496 40.46 -17.30 -12.30
N SER A 497 40.02 -16.80 -11.14
CA SER A 497 39.20 -15.58 -10.97
C SER A 497 39.99 -14.26 -11.03
N SER A 498 41.29 -14.30 -11.29
CA SER A 498 42.12 -13.09 -11.41
C SER A 498 43.14 -13.23 -12.54
N ARG A 499 42.81 -12.70 -13.72
CA ARG A 499 43.77 -12.44 -14.79
C ARG A 499 43.77 -10.96 -15.13
N PHE A 500 44.96 -10.42 -15.34
CA PHE A 500 45.20 -9.07 -15.80
C PHE A 500 45.38 -9.09 -17.32
N TYR A 501 44.88 -8.06 -17.99
CA TYR A 501 44.97 -7.90 -19.44
C TYR A 501 45.64 -6.57 -19.72
N ARG A 502 46.52 -6.54 -20.71
CA ARG A 502 46.99 -5.29 -21.31
C ARG A 502 47.02 -5.45 -22.81
N THR A 503 46.84 -4.34 -23.49
CA THR A 503 46.92 -4.29 -24.94
C THR A 503 48.18 -3.54 -25.31
N VAL A 504 48.95 -4.10 -26.24
CA VAL A 504 50.21 -3.52 -26.71
C VAL A 504 50.08 -3.28 -28.20
N HIS A 505 50.51 -2.10 -28.64
CA HIS A 505 50.72 -1.81 -30.06
C HIS A 505 52.21 -1.94 -30.40
N PRO A 506 52.58 -2.46 -31.58
CA PRO A 506 53.90 -2.19 -32.12
C PRO A 506 54.00 -0.69 -32.43
N SER A 507 55.06 -0.05 -31.96
CA SER A 507 55.42 1.31 -32.35
C SER A 507 55.57 1.39 -33.87
N TYR A 508 55.06 2.49 -34.44
CA TYR A 508 55.16 2.85 -35.86
C TYR A 508 56.54 2.62 -36.48
#